data_AF-A0AAN6R5X8-F1
#
_entry.id   AF-A0AAN6R5X8-F1
#
_cell.length_a   1.000
_cell.length_b   1.000
_cell.length_c   1.000
_cell.angle_alpha   90.00
_cell.angle_beta   90.00
_cell.angle_gamma   90.00
#
_symmetry.space_group_name_H-M   'P 1'
#
loop_
_entity.id
_entity.type
_entity.pdbx_description
1 polymer ?
#
loop_
_entity_poly.entity_id
_entity_poly.type
_entity_poly.pdbx_seq_one_letter_code
_entity_poly.pdbx_strand_id
1 'polypeptide(L)'
;MSSLPKNIRDSASQLFFQDKESLQYSASLVISCLSHPDRAILSCFVEDSVDPEEAGRYFLRVTSPPDGSTASMDAVSDFLLTWKLLIGKFHPVEAHSLSTEDRDIVYKRDGGACCVTHTPFETVSDVDARYVHVVPPHVLEDPHLSKSSSVLEMLKVFISEESFKKIPLSAAAGPSSRQELDNVWLLSADAFETMRTGTIRFTVPRWENHTEPALKQCYMVKTNRFIPRRDYKTAVNTRSMTLENRTPEQASIVSKELLSLHARFSKSFAWIGTAKYIGVQFDPVSRPKALLPSGLCGVFRRIWPYLPRIVRAYIYDALVRAGLRLYGTTLSMTVYRLPFGLYLRRGSPRLASKYRVEANTLQMVEKLTNIPAPRAIDVLETRHFSYLLMTRVPGRPIGQMVDSMTDEQIEQAVVDLKRYISELRNIPKNTTSEFQICNSMGGGILDWRIPDSQREELRFSTESEFNKYLTDPFRDEIRKRAAVSHDVRHEIVFTHGDLNPRNILAENGKITGIVDWENAGWFPEYWEYTKAHYTVRSLIRWLADFVDQVFEGYRDELHVENMLSDLLGPF
;
A
#
# COMPACT_ATOMS: atom_id res chain seq x y z
N MET A 1 6.07 8.13 -4.71
CA MET A 1 5.94 7.17 -3.60
C MET A 1 4.50 7.25 -3.06
N SER A 2 4.07 6.43 -2.09
CA SER A 2 2.74 6.58 -1.46
C SER A 2 2.76 7.68 -0.40
N SER A 3 3.73 7.60 0.52
CA SER A 3 4.03 8.57 1.57
C SER A 3 5.53 8.71 1.71
N LEU A 4 6.02 9.93 1.92
CA LEU A 4 7.39 10.17 2.35
C LEU A 4 7.57 9.67 3.80
N PRO A 5 8.58 8.84 4.11
CA PRO A 5 8.87 8.42 5.48
C PRO A 5 9.65 9.46 6.28
N LYS A 6 9.73 9.22 7.59
CA LYS A 6 10.56 9.98 8.52
C LYS A 6 12.03 9.57 8.42
N ASN A 7 12.32 8.27 8.31
CA ASN A 7 13.68 7.73 8.40
C ASN A 7 14.33 7.49 7.03
N ILE A 8 14.46 8.53 6.21
CA ILE A 8 14.96 8.42 4.83
C ILE A 8 16.46 8.10 4.77
N ARG A 9 17.29 8.77 5.59
CA ARG A 9 18.77 8.73 5.47
C ARG A 9 19.35 7.33 5.61
N ASP A 10 18.79 6.56 6.53
CA ASP A 10 19.32 5.26 6.95
C ASP A 10 18.54 4.08 6.34
N SER A 11 17.59 4.39 5.46
CA SER A 11 16.78 3.34 4.85
C SER A 11 17.54 2.58 3.78
N ALA A 12 17.31 1.28 3.75
CA ALA A 12 17.89 0.37 2.78
C ALA A 12 16.97 0.08 1.58
N SER A 13 15.81 0.74 1.50
CA SER A 13 14.90 0.51 0.37
C SER A 13 15.55 0.90 -0.95
N GLN A 14 15.52 -0.02 -1.91
CA GLN A 14 16.00 0.19 -3.28
C GLN A 14 15.24 1.30 -4.04
N LEU A 15 14.11 1.75 -3.52
CA LEU A 15 13.29 2.79 -4.14
C LEU A 15 13.64 4.21 -3.69
N PHE A 16 14.45 4.39 -2.65
CA PHE A 16 14.96 5.73 -2.35
C PHE A 16 15.89 6.21 -3.46
N PHE A 17 15.93 7.53 -3.61
CA PHE A 17 16.69 8.23 -4.64
C PHE A 17 18.11 7.68 -4.70
N GLN A 18 18.45 7.11 -5.87
CA GLN A 18 19.79 6.61 -6.14
C GLN A 18 20.81 7.76 -6.14
N ASP A 19 20.34 8.97 -6.43
CA ASP A 19 21.10 10.20 -6.38
C ASP A 19 20.85 10.96 -5.07
N LYS A 20 21.74 10.74 -4.10
CA LYS A 20 21.76 11.45 -2.81
C LYS A 20 22.27 12.89 -2.92
N GLU A 21 22.80 13.30 -4.07
CA GLU A 21 23.27 14.66 -4.32
C GLU A 21 22.19 15.55 -4.94
N SER A 22 21.08 14.96 -5.41
CA SER A 22 19.95 15.70 -5.98
C SER A 22 19.30 16.68 -4.99
N LEU A 23 18.81 17.80 -5.53
CA LEU A 23 18.04 18.78 -4.76
C LEU A 23 16.68 18.21 -4.34
N GLN A 24 16.11 17.31 -5.15
CA GLN A 24 14.92 16.55 -4.75
C GLN A 24 15.14 15.73 -3.46
N TYR A 25 16.27 15.03 -3.36
CA TYR A 25 16.61 14.27 -2.15
C TYR A 25 16.82 15.20 -0.96
N SER A 26 17.57 16.28 -1.15
CA SER A 26 17.83 17.30 -0.12
C SER A 26 16.53 17.92 0.41
N ALA A 27 15.58 18.26 -0.48
CA ALA A 27 14.25 18.73 -0.10
C ALA A 27 13.49 17.67 0.70
N SER A 28 13.52 16.41 0.26
CA SER A 28 12.86 15.29 0.94
C SER A 28 13.38 15.10 2.37
N LEU A 29 14.69 15.28 2.60
CA LEU A 29 15.27 15.23 3.95
C LEU A 29 14.69 16.30 4.87
N VAL A 30 14.56 17.55 4.39
CA VAL A 30 13.95 18.64 5.18
C VAL A 30 12.47 18.35 5.44
N ILE A 31 11.72 17.91 4.43
CA ILE A 31 10.29 17.59 4.55
C ILE A 31 10.05 16.44 5.54
N SER A 32 10.96 15.47 5.62
CA SER A 32 10.85 14.32 6.53
C SER A 32 10.80 14.69 8.02
N CYS A 33 11.25 15.91 8.37
CA CYS A 33 11.17 16.44 9.73
C CYS A 33 9.75 16.82 10.16
N LEU A 34 8.80 16.97 9.22
CA LEU A 34 7.40 17.23 9.54
C LEU A 34 6.71 15.96 10.05
N SER A 35 5.74 16.15 10.97
CA SER A 35 4.90 15.06 11.44
C SER A 35 4.04 14.49 10.32
N HIS A 36 3.69 13.21 10.43
CA HIS A 36 2.72 12.60 9.53
C HIS A 36 1.30 13.11 9.85
N PRO A 37 0.46 13.46 8.86
CA PRO A 37 0.64 13.34 7.40
C PRO A 37 1.13 14.61 6.69
N ASP A 38 1.53 15.64 7.43
CA ASP A 38 1.95 16.92 6.85
C ASP A 38 3.19 16.79 5.96
N ARG A 39 4.14 15.92 6.34
CA ARG A 39 5.26 15.56 5.44
C ARG A 39 4.77 14.92 4.13
N ALA A 40 3.73 14.10 4.17
CA ALA A 40 3.22 13.41 2.98
C ALA A 40 2.52 14.41 2.05
N ILE A 41 1.73 15.32 2.61
CA ILE A 41 1.10 16.43 1.87
C ILE A 41 2.17 17.30 1.19
N LEU A 42 3.20 17.69 1.93
CA LEU A 42 4.26 18.54 1.38
C LEU A 42 5.10 17.80 0.34
N SER A 43 5.41 16.52 0.55
CA SER A 43 6.18 15.72 -0.39
C SER A 43 5.53 15.62 -1.78
N CYS A 44 4.19 15.68 -1.87
CA CYS A 44 3.48 15.74 -3.14
C CYS A 44 3.86 16.97 -3.99
N PHE A 45 4.21 18.11 -3.36
CA PHE A 45 4.67 19.27 -4.12
C PHE A 45 5.95 18.95 -4.91
N VAL A 46 6.88 18.21 -4.32
CA VAL A 46 8.15 17.85 -4.96
C VAL A 46 7.99 16.63 -5.86
N GLU A 47 7.36 15.55 -5.37
CA GLU A 47 7.28 14.28 -6.11
C GLU A 47 6.33 14.31 -7.30
N ASP A 48 5.24 15.08 -7.24
CA ASP A 48 4.20 15.09 -8.27
C ASP A 48 4.26 16.34 -9.17
N SER A 49 5.29 17.19 -9.03
CA SER A 49 5.55 18.31 -9.94
C SER A 49 5.98 17.84 -11.33
N VAL A 50 5.94 18.74 -12.31
CA VAL A 50 6.44 18.46 -13.67
C VAL A 50 7.95 18.20 -13.65
N ASP A 51 8.68 18.99 -12.87
CA ASP A 51 10.12 18.86 -12.65
C ASP A 51 10.38 18.77 -11.14
N PRO A 52 10.59 17.55 -10.60
CA PRO A 52 10.87 17.36 -9.18
C PRO A 52 12.16 18.03 -8.69
N GLU A 53 13.16 18.19 -9.55
CA GLU A 53 14.44 18.80 -9.20
C GLU A 53 14.29 20.32 -9.08
N GLU A 54 13.56 20.96 -10.00
CA GLU A 54 13.20 22.38 -9.89
C GLU A 54 12.26 22.64 -8.71
N ALA A 55 11.30 21.76 -8.45
CA ALA A 55 10.45 21.88 -7.26
C ALA A 55 11.26 21.75 -5.96
N GLY A 56 12.23 20.84 -5.90
CA GLY A 56 13.16 20.71 -4.78
C GLY A 56 14.02 21.98 -4.60
N ARG A 57 14.57 22.51 -5.70
CA ARG A 57 15.33 23.77 -5.72
C ARG A 57 14.51 24.95 -5.20
N TYR A 58 13.28 25.10 -5.69
CA TYR A 58 12.36 26.15 -5.25
C TYR A 58 12.05 26.04 -3.76
N PHE A 59 11.69 24.84 -3.31
CA PHE A 59 11.39 24.58 -1.91
C PHE A 59 12.57 24.95 -0.99
N LEU A 60 13.77 24.49 -1.33
CA LEU A 60 14.98 24.79 -0.56
C LEU A 60 15.28 26.30 -0.58
N ARG A 61 15.16 26.97 -1.73
CA ARG A 61 15.38 28.41 -1.85
C ARG A 61 14.42 29.23 -0.97
N VAL A 62 13.16 28.80 -0.85
CA VAL A 62 12.14 29.52 -0.06
C VAL A 62 12.26 29.23 1.43
N THR A 63 12.74 28.03 1.81
CA THR A 63 12.77 27.60 3.21
C THR A 63 14.14 27.73 3.88
N SER A 64 15.22 27.81 3.09
CA SER A 64 16.57 28.04 3.57
C SER A 64 16.86 29.53 3.78
N PRO A 65 17.47 29.90 4.91
CA PRO A 65 17.93 31.27 5.13
C PRO A 65 19.05 31.69 4.15
N PRO A 66 19.24 33.02 3.94
CA PRO A 66 20.22 33.55 2.98
C PRO A 66 21.69 33.23 3.31
N ASP A 67 21.96 32.82 4.54
CA ASP A 67 23.29 32.46 5.04
C ASP A 67 23.72 31.03 4.66
N GLY A 68 22.84 30.27 3.98
CA GLY A 68 23.12 28.90 3.53
C GLY A 68 22.98 27.85 4.62
N SER A 69 22.42 28.19 5.78
CA SER A 69 22.13 27.22 6.85
C SER A 69 20.89 26.36 6.54
N THR A 70 20.66 25.32 7.36
CA THR A 70 19.53 24.38 7.19
C THR A 70 18.19 25.10 7.25
N ALA A 71 17.21 24.63 6.46
CA ALA A 71 15.88 25.23 6.37
C ALA A 71 15.22 25.48 7.74
N SER A 72 14.57 26.64 7.88
CA SER A 72 13.84 26.99 9.11
C SER A 72 12.51 26.26 9.15
N MET A 73 12.18 25.61 10.28
CA MET A 73 10.90 24.89 10.45
C MET A 73 9.68 25.81 10.37
N ASP A 74 9.82 27.08 10.73
CA ASP A 74 8.76 28.08 10.55
C ASP A 74 8.51 28.34 9.06
N ALA A 75 9.57 28.52 8.27
CA ALA A 75 9.47 28.73 6.83
C ALA A 75 8.91 27.48 6.11
N VAL A 76 9.28 26.27 6.56
CA VAL A 76 8.70 25.02 6.05
C VAL A 76 7.19 24.94 6.36
N SER A 77 6.79 25.38 7.56
CA SER A 77 5.38 25.42 7.96
C SER A 77 4.58 26.43 7.13
N ASP A 78 5.13 27.62 6.89
CA ASP A 78 4.52 28.65 6.04
C ASP A 78 4.39 28.19 4.58
N PHE A 79 5.41 27.49 4.08
CA PHE A 79 5.37 26.86 2.76
C PHE A 79 4.23 25.83 2.69
N LEU A 80 4.10 24.96 3.69
CA LEU A 80 3.04 23.97 3.76
C LEU A 80 1.64 24.61 3.81
N LEU A 81 1.47 25.70 4.57
CA LEU A 81 0.20 26.43 4.60
C LEU A 81 -0.16 27.00 3.23
N THR A 82 0.83 27.58 2.54
CA THR A 82 0.69 28.10 1.17
C THR A 82 0.33 26.99 0.19
N TRP A 83 0.98 25.83 0.32
CA TRP A 83 0.69 24.65 -0.49
C TRP A 83 -0.73 24.10 -0.25
N LYS A 84 -1.15 23.97 1.01
CA LYS A 84 -2.52 23.57 1.39
C LYS A 84 -3.57 24.53 0.82
N LEU A 85 -3.30 25.84 0.86
CA LEU A 85 -4.16 26.85 0.24
C LEU A 85 -4.29 26.61 -1.27
N LEU A 86 -3.17 26.42 -1.96
CA LEU A 86 -3.14 26.17 -3.40
C LEU A 86 -3.92 24.90 -3.77
N ILE A 87 -3.69 23.78 -3.06
CA ILE A 87 -4.45 22.53 -3.23
C ILE A 87 -5.97 22.82 -3.10
N GLY A 88 -6.36 23.60 -2.10
CA GLY A 88 -7.74 24.01 -1.86
C GLY A 88 -8.43 24.59 -3.09
N LYS A 89 -7.71 25.37 -3.90
CA LYS A 89 -8.25 26.09 -5.07
C LYS A 89 -8.48 25.22 -6.30
N PHE A 90 -7.83 24.05 -6.40
CA PHE A 90 -7.89 23.18 -7.58
C PHE A 90 -8.85 21.98 -7.45
N HIS A 91 -9.66 21.92 -6.39
CA HIS A 91 -10.66 20.85 -6.27
C HIS A 91 -11.67 20.93 -7.43
N PRO A 92 -12.01 19.80 -8.08
CA PRO A 92 -13.13 19.75 -9.01
C PRO A 92 -14.43 20.24 -8.36
N VAL A 93 -15.22 21.00 -9.10
CA VAL A 93 -16.49 21.58 -8.63
C VAL A 93 -17.63 21.25 -9.59
N GLU A 94 -18.84 21.14 -9.06
CA GLU A 94 -20.02 20.95 -9.88
C GLU A 94 -20.38 22.23 -10.64
N ALA A 95 -20.69 22.08 -11.92
CA ALA A 95 -20.93 23.16 -12.86
C ALA A 95 -22.39 23.63 -12.82
N HIS A 96 -22.79 24.22 -11.69
CA HIS A 96 -24.18 24.66 -11.49
C HIS A 96 -24.61 25.79 -12.43
N SER A 97 -23.66 26.59 -12.92
CA SER A 97 -23.88 27.73 -13.82
C SER A 97 -24.04 27.36 -15.29
N LEU A 98 -23.89 26.08 -15.68
CA LEU A 98 -24.08 25.63 -17.07
C LEU A 98 -25.54 25.83 -17.51
N SER A 99 -25.70 26.34 -18.73
CA SER A 99 -27.01 26.42 -19.38
C SER A 99 -27.58 25.02 -19.65
N THR A 100 -28.90 24.93 -19.88
CA THR A 100 -29.53 23.65 -20.25
C THR A 100 -29.03 23.15 -21.61
N GLU A 101 -28.69 24.07 -22.52
CA GLU A 101 -28.12 23.76 -23.84
C GLU A 101 -26.73 23.14 -23.71
N ASP A 102 -25.85 23.74 -22.90
CA ASP A 102 -24.50 23.20 -22.68
C ASP A 102 -24.52 21.82 -22.02
N ARG A 103 -25.44 21.60 -21.06
CA ARG A 103 -25.62 20.28 -20.43
C ARG A 103 -26.05 19.22 -21.44
N ASP A 104 -26.93 19.57 -22.38
CA ASP A 104 -27.36 18.67 -23.45
C ASP A 104 -26.21 18.37 -24.41
N ILE A 105 -25.39 19.37 -24.77
CA ILE A 105 -24.18 19.17 -25.58
C ILE A 105 -23.22 18.21 -24.88
N VAL A 106 -22.90 18.43 -23.60
CA VAL A 106 -21.98 17.55 -22.84
C VAL A 106 -22.57 16.15 -22.69
N TYR A 107 -23.88 16.03 -22.43
CA TYR A 107 -24.57 14.74 -22.32
C TYR A 107 -24.45 13.93 -23.62
N LYS A 108 -24.71 14.56 -24.76
CA LYS A 108 -24.58 13.93 -26.09
C LYS A 108 -23.13 13.59 -26.41
N ARG A 109 -22.19 14.49 -26.11
CA ARG A 109 -20.74 14.29 -26.28
C ARG A 109 -20.26 13.03 -25.59
N ASP A 110 -20.61 12.88 -24.31
CA ASP A 110 -20.17 11.78 -23.44
C ASP A 110 -21.06 10.53 -23.58
N GLY A 111 -22.12 10.62 -24.39
CA GLY A 111 -22.97 9.48 -24.74
C GLY A 111 -23.98 9.07 -23.67
N GLY A 112 -24.34 9.99 -22.77
CA GLY A 112 -25.34 9.78 -21.73
C GLY A 112 -24.95 8.76 -20.66
N ALA A 113 -23.65 8.52 -20.45
CA ALA A 113 -23.16 7.60 -19.44
C ALA A 113 -21.88 8.10 -18.79
N CYS A 114 -21.67 7.76 -17.52
CA CYS A 114 -20.39 8.00 -16.86
C CYS A 114 -19.34 7.02 -17.39
N CYS A 115 -18.32 7.53 -18.09
CA CYS A 115 -17.21 6.73 -18.61
C CYS A 115 -16.35 6.05 -17.51
N VAL A 116 -16.42 6.51 -16.26
CA VAL A 116 -15.65 5.99 -15.13
C VAL A 116 -16.34 4.78 -14.49
N THR A 117 -17.64 4.87 -14.21
CA THR A 117 -18.43 3.79 -13.59
C THR A 117 -19.17 2.93 -14.62
N HIS A 118 -19.22 3.36 -15.88
CA HIS A 118 -20.09 2.81 -16.93
C HIS A 118 -21.59 2.87 -16.59
N THR A 119 -21.97 3.75 -15.66
CA THR A 119 -23.39 4.00 -15.31
C THR A 119 -24.07 4.78 -16.43
N PRO A 120 -25.10 4.24 -17.10
CA PRO A 120 -25.93 5.02 -18.02
C PRO A 120 -26.89 5.94 -17.25
N PHE A 121 -27.22 7.08 -17.83
CA PHE A 121 -28.17 8.04 -17.29
C PHE A 121 -29.42 8.09 -18.16
N GLU A 122 -30.60 8.12 -17.54
CA GLU A 122 -31.87 8.10 -18.28
C GLU A 122 -32.13 9.41 -19.02
N THR A 123 -31.70 10.53 -18.44
CA THR A 123 -31.91 11.87 -19.00
C THR A 123 -30.74 12.81 -18.70
N VAL A 124 -30.71 13.97 -19.36
CA VAL A 124 -29.77 15.07 -19.08
C VAL A 124 -29.85 15.57 -17.62
N SER A 125 -31.00 15.37 -16.96
CA SER A 125 -31.25 15.80 -15.57
C SER A 125 -31.37 14.62 -14.59
N ASP A 126 -30.76 13.48 -14.91
CA ASP A 126 -30.69 12.32 -14.02
C ASP A 126 -30.11 12.72 -12.64
N VAL A 127 -30.68 12.18 -11.56
CA VAL A 127 -30.28 12.51 -10.18
C VAL A 127 -28.85 12.07 -9.88
N ASP A 128 -28.32 11.07 -10.59
CA ASP A 128 -26.92 10.63 -10.45
C ASP A 128 -25.96 11.35 -11.41
N ALA A 129 -26.47 12.04 -12.43
CA ALA A 129 -25.65 12.79 -13.38
C ALA A 129 -25.06 14.06 -12.73
N ARG A 130 -23.74 14.22 -12.81
CA ARG A 130 -23.00 15.40 -12.35
C ARG A 130 -22.19 15.97 -13.51
N TYR A 131 -22.39 17.25 -13.78
CA TYR A 131 -21.57 18.02 -14.71
C TYR A 131 -20.48 18.71 -13.91
N VAL A 132 -19.23 18.36 -14.17
CA VAL A 132 -18.11 18.70 -13.29
C VAL A 132 -17.09 19.52 -14.04
N HIS A 133 -16.71 20.67 -13.47
CA HIS A 133 -15.49 21.36 -13.87
C HIS A 133 -14.29 20.61 -13.32
N VAL A 134 -13.42 20.12 -14.21
CA VAL A 134 -12.17 19.44 -13.84
C VAL A 134 -11.28 20.40 -13.04
N VAL A 135 -11.24 21.67 -13.46
CA VAL A 135 -10.58 22.79 -12.76
C VAL A 135 -11.59 23.92 -12.60
N PRO A 136 -11.70 24.58 -11.43
CA PRO A 136 -12.64 25.69 -11.28
C PRO A 136 -12.37 26.83 -12.29
N PRO A 137 -13.40 27.35 -12.99
CA PRO A 137 -13.22 28.24 -14.16
C PRO A 137 -12.58 29.60 -13.83
N HIS A 138 -12.78 30.11 -12.61
CA HIS A 138 -12.22 31.40 -12.15
C HIS A 138 -11.07 31.22 -11.14
N VAL A 139 -10.43 30.05 -11.11
CA VAL A 139 -9.36 29.77 -10.13
C VAL A 139 -8.21 30.78 -10.23
N LEU A 140 -7.90 31.27 -11.44
CA LEU A 140 -6.82 32.22 -11.69
C LEU A 140 -7.20 33.70 -11.47
N GLU A 141 -8.50 33.99 -11.35
CA GLU A 141 -9.02 35.32 -11.00
C GLU A 141 -9.03 35.54 -9.48
N ASP A 142 -8.78 34.47 -8.70
CA ASP A 142 -8.70 34.56 -7.25
C ASP A 142 -7.62 35.59 -6.84
N PRO A 143 -7.92 36.54 -5.94
CA PRO A 143 -6.98 37.56 -5.49
C PRO A 143 -5.65 36.99 -4.96
N HIS A 144 -5.67 35.78 -4.40
CA HIS A 144 -4.47 35.09 -3.93
C HIS A 144 -3.62 34.51 -5.07
N LEU A 145 -4.14 34.41 -6.29
CA LEU A 145 -3.45 33.93 -7.50
C LEU A 145 -3.25 35.05 -8.54
N SER A 146 -3.95 36.18 -8.43
CA SER A 146 -3.86 37.28 -9.38
C SER A 146 -2.61 38.14 -9.15
N LYS A 147 -1.58 37.90 -9.99
CA LYS A 147 -0.37 38.73 -10.23
C LYS A 147 0.39 39.19 -8.97
N SER A 148 1.49 38.47 -8.69
CA SER A 148 2.55 38.77 -7.69
C SER A 148 2.41 38.12 -6.30
N SER A 149 1.68 37.02 -6.18
CA SER A 149 1.67 36.21 -4.96
C SER A 149 2.68 35.05 -5.02
N SER A 150 3.23 34.67 -3.87
CA SER A 150 4.03 33.45 -3.68
C SER A 150 3.28 32.19 -4.12
N VAL A 151 1.94 32.21 -4.02
CA VAL A 151 1.05 31.12 -4.44
C VAL A 151 1.11 30.88 -5.95
N LEU A 152 1.14 31.93 -6.77
CA LEU A 152 1.22 31.81 -8.23
C LEU A 152 2.59 31.28 -8.67
N GLU A 153 3.66 31.73 -8.04
CA GLU A 153 5.01 31.21 -8.29
C GLU A 153 5.10 29.72 -7.94
N MET A 154 4.58 29.33 -6.77
CA MET A 154 4.50 27.92 -6.35
C MET A 154 3.73 27.07 -7.37
N LEU A 155 2.59 27.57 -7.88
CA LEU A 155 1.84 26.87 -8.94
C LEU A 155 2.69 26.69 -10.20
N LYS A 156 3.33 27.75 -10.68
CA LYS A 156 4.17 27.71 -11.89
C LYS A 156 5.34 26.74 -11.76
N VAL A 157 5.95 26.63 -10.59
CA VAL A 157 6.98 25.61 -10.33
C VAL A 157 6.37 24.20 -10.33
N PHE A 158 5.22 24.02 -9.67
CA PHE A 158 4.56 22.72 -9.58
C PHE A 158 4.17 22.15 -10.96
N ILE A 159 3.64 22.99 -11.86
CA ILE A 159 3.12 22.55 -13.16
C ILE A 159 3.97 22.96 -14.36
N SER A 160 5.10 23.64 -14.15
CA SER A 160 5.91 24.33 -15.17
C SER A 160 5.23 25.53 -15.85
N GLU A 161 6.03 26.51 -16.26
CA GLU A 161 5.58 27.66 -17.05
C GLU A 161 4.97 27.25 -18.40
N GLU A 162 5.45 26.15 -18.99
CA GLU A 162 4.92 25.68 -20.26
C GLU A 162 3.50 25.12 -20.10
N SER A 163 3.25 24.28 -19.08
CA SER A 163 1.90 23.77 -18.85
C SER A 163 0.97 24.87 -18.34
N PHE A 164 1.48 25.82 -17.54
CA PHE A 164 0.70 26.97 -17.09
C PHE A 164 0.14 27.78 -18.28
N LYS A 165 0.92 27.98 -19.35
CA LYS A 165 0.47 28.66 -20.58
C LYS A 165 -0.57 27.86 -21.37
N LYS A 166 -0.61 26.54 -21.22
CA LYS A 166 -1.55 25.64 -21.90
C LYS A 166 -2.89 25.51 -21.16
N ILE A 167 -2.95 25.92 -19.89
CA ILE A 167 -4.23 25.98 -19.17
C ILE A 167 -5.07 27.08 -19.85
N PRO A 168 -6.29 26.78 -20.32
CA PRO A 168 -7.16 27.77 -20.93
C PRO A 168 -7.45 28.89 -19.90
N LEU A 169 -6.73 30.00 -20.05
CA LEU A 169 -6.89 31.22 -19.26
C LEU A 169 -8.21 31.87 -19.67
N SER A 170 -9.29 31.44 -19.02
CA SER A 170 -10.64 32.00 -19.15
C SER A 170 -10.68 33.44 -18.61
N ALA A 171 -10.16 34.40 -19.37
CA ALA A 171 -10.43 35.82 -19.11
C ALA A 171 -10.85 36.61 -20.37
N ALA A 172 -10.96 35.97 -21.56
CA ALA A 172 -11.22 36.71 -22.79
C ALA A 172 -11.93 35.94 -23.93
N ALA A 173 -12.62 34.83 -23.66
CA ALA A 173 -13.52 34.25 -24.65
C ALA A 173 -14.94 34.78 -24.36
N GLY A 174 -15.52 35.51 -25.33
CA GLY A 174 -16.95 35.84 -25.29
C GLY A 174 -17.80 34.56 -25.32
N PRO A 175 -19.10 34.65 -25.00
CA PRO A 175 -20.03 33.53 -24.70
C PRO A 175 -20.38 32.61 -25.89
N SER A 176 -19.46 32.36 -26.81
CA SER A 176 -19.72 31.67 -28.08
C SER A 176 -18.56 30.80 -28.57
N SER A 177 -17.62 30.41 -27.71
CA SER A 177 -16.47 29.59 -28.12
C SER A 177 -16.68 28.09 -27.83
N ARG A 178 -16.47 27.24 -28.86
CA ARG A 178 -16.50 25.76 -28.76
C ARG A 178 -15.52 25.15 -27.74
N GLN A 179 -14.61 25.96 -27.19
CA GLN A 179 -13.57 25.58 -26.24
C GLN A 179 -14.02 25.64 -24.77
N GLU A 180 -15.20 26.16 -24.45
CA GLU A 180 -15.66 26.33 -23.05
C GLU A 180 -16.03 25.01 -22.34
N LEU A 181 -16.32 23.94 -23.10
CA LEU A 181 -16.80 22.67 -22.55
C LEU A 181 -15.72 21.59 -22.38
N ASP A 182 -14.45 21.86 -22.76
CA ASP A 182 -13.34 20.91 -22.55
C ASP A 182 -12.94 20.76 -21.06
N ASN A 183 -13.37 21.69 -20.22
CA ASN A 183 -13.22 21.65 -18.77
C ASN A 183 -14.44 21.00 -18.08
N VAL A 184 -15.52 20.71 -18.81
CA VAL A 184 -16.74 20.11 -18.25
C VAL A 184 -16.78 18.62 -18.57
N TRP A 185 -17.05 17.80 -17.56
CA TRP A 185 -17.11 16.34 -17.68
C TRP A 185 -18.37 15.76 -17.03
N LEU A 186 -19.07 14.85 -17.71
CA LEU A 186 -20.20 14.11 -17.16
C LEU A 186 -19.75 12.90 -16.35
N LEU A 187 -20.07 12.90 -15.05
CA LEU A 187 -19.75 11.84 -14.09
C LEU A 187 -20.98 11.39 -13.30
N SER A 188 -20.92 10.19 -12.71
CA SER A 188 -21.86 9.76 -11.66
C SER A 188 -21.51 10.44 -10.33
N ALA A 189 -22.42 10.46 -9.36
CA ALA A 189 -22.14 11.04 -8.05
C ALA A 189 -20.92 10.36 -7.37
N ASP A 190 -20.82 9.04 -7.46
CA ASP A 190 -19.69 8.27 -6.92
C ASP A 190 -18.36 8.57 -7.66
N ALA A 191 -18.39 8.68 -8.99
CA ALA A 191 -17.20 9.04 -9.77
C ALA A 191 -16.74 10.46 -9.47
N PHE A 192 -17.68 11.40 -9.34
CA PHE A 192 -17.36 12.78 -8.97
C PHE A 192 -16.72 12.84 -7.58
N GLU A 193 -17.29 12.19 -6.57
CA GLU A 193 -16.75 12.23 -5.20
C GLU A 193 -15.36 11.60 -5.12
N THR A 194 -15.13 10.49 -5.83
CA THR A 194 -13.80 9.86 -5.89
C THR A 194 -12.77 10.72 -6.63
N MET A 195 -13.18 11.46 -7.67
CA MET A 195 -12.32 12.43 -8.36
C MET A 195 -12.03 13.65 -7.49
N ARG A 196 -13.06 14.20 -6.83
CA ARG A 196 -12.99 15.38 -5.96
C ARG A 196 -12.08 15.16 -4.75
N THR A 197 -12.14 13.98 -4.15
CA THR A 197 -11.26 13.57 -3.04
C THR A 197 -9.87 13.13 -3.48
N GLY A 198 -9.62 13.03 -4.80
CA GLY A 198 -8.38 12.51 -5.37
C GLY A 198 -8.16 11.01 -5.09
N THR A 199 -9.21 10.28 -4.71
CA THR A 199 -9.18 8.82 -4.56
C THR A 199 -8.81 8.15 -5.87
N ILE A 200 -9.22 8.72 -7.01
CA ILE A 200 -8.82 8.27 -8.35
C ILE A 200 -8.00 9.33 -9.06
N ARG A 201 -7.11 8.87 -9.93
CA ARG A 201 -6.34 9.71 -10.86
C ARG A 201 -6.16 9.03 -12.19
N PHE A 202 -6.00 9.83 -13.23
CA PHE A 202 -5.98 9.38 -14.60
C PHE A 202 -4.58 9.55 -15.20
N THR A 203 -4.04 8.47 -15.75
CA THR A 203 -2.71 8.50 -16.36
C THR A 203 -2.76 7.91 -17.76
N VAL A 204 -2.10 8.57 -18.71
CA VAL A 204 -1.99 8.08 -20.08
C VAL A 204 -1.19 6.76 -20.11
N PRO A 205 -1.68 5.69 -20.75
CA PRO A 205 -0.95 4.46 -20.94
C PRO A 205 0.33 4.67 -21.77
N ARG A 206 1.40 3.95 -21.43
CA ARG A 206 2.70 4.03 -22.13
C ARG A 206 2.67 3.55 -23.59
N TRP A 207 1.69 2.71 -23.93
CA TRP A 207 1.55 2.07 -25.24
C TRP A 207 0.58 2.80 -26.17
N GLU A 208 0.04 3.94 -25.75
CA GLU A 208 -0.99 4.63 -26.52
C GLU A 208 -0.37 5.58 -27.55
N ASN A 209 -0.49 5.18 -28.82
CA ASN A 209 -0.32 6.05 -29.98
C ASN A 209 -1.72 6.51 -30.41
N HIS A 210 -2.17 7.68 -29.94
CA HIS A 210 -3.46 8.21 -30.38
C HIS A 210 -3.38 8.53 -31.89
N THR A 211 -4.16 7.82 -32.71
CA THR A 211 -4.31 8.17 -34.13
C THR A 211 -5.15 9.44 -34.29
N GLU A 212 -6.12 9.69 -33.38
CA GLU A 212 -7.03 10.85 -33.37
C GLU A 212 -7.41 11.31 -31.94
N PRO A 213 -6.55 12.06 -31.23
CA PRO A 213 -6.76 12.43 -29.82
C PRO A 213 -7.94 13.39 -29.56
N ALA A 214 -8.45 14.04 -30.61
CA ALA A 214 -9.62 14.92 -30.54
C ALA A 214 -10.95 14.14 -30.46
N LEU A 215 -10.96 12.89 -30.93
CA LEU A 215 -12.14 12.03 -30.93
C LEU A 215 -12.11 11.01 -29.80
N LYS A 216 -10.94 10.48 -29.45
CA LYS A 216 -10.83 9.39 -28.48
C LYS A 216 -9.55 9.45 -27.65
N GLN A 217 -9.71 9.28 -26.33
CA GLN A 217 -8.60 9.27 -25.37
C GLN A 217 -8.78 8.12 -24.37
N CYS A 218 -7.75 7.31 -24.14
CA CYS A 218 -7.77 6.29 -23.09
C CYS A 218 -6.93 6.69 -21.88
N TYR A 219 -7.37 6.26 -20.70
CA TYR A 219 -6.67 6.52 -19.45
C TYR A 219 -6.64 5.27 -18.59
N MET A 220 -5.51 5.00 -17.95
CA MET A 220 -5.46 4.09 -16.81
C MET A 220 -5.99 4.81 -15.57
N VAL A 221 -6.88 4.15 -14.85
CA VAL A 221 -7.44 4.64 -13.58
C VAL A 221 -6.60 4.08 -12.44
N LYS A 222 -5.89 4.96 -11.73
CA LYS A 222 -5.12 4.61 -10.53
C LYS A 222 -5.85 5.10 -9.29
N THR A 223 -5.73 4.35 -8.19
CA THR A 223 -6.37 4.71 -6.92
C THR A 223 -5.35 5.09 -5.87
N ASN A 224 -5.54 6.23 -5.21
CA ASN A 224 -4.82 6.64 -4.01
C ASN A 224 -5.56 6.08 -2.79
N ARG A 225 -5.03 5.02 -2.15
CA ARG A 225 -5.71 4.27 -1.08
C ARG A 225 -5.04 4.45 0.27
N PHE A 226 -5.10 5.66 0.81
CA PHE A 226 -4.47 5.98 2.10
C PHE A 226 -5.40 5.74 3.30
N ILE A 227 -6.72 5.82 3.12
CA ILE A 227 -7.72 5.57 4.16
C ILE A 227 -8.17 4.10 4.12
N PRO A 228 -8.19 3.37 5.25
CA PRO A 228 -8.71 2.01 5.31
C PRO A 228 -10.20 1.93 4.97
N ARG A 229 -10.60 1.07 4.02
CA ARG A 229 -12.01 0.89 3.65
C ARG A 229 -12.82 0.25 4.78
N ARG A 230 -14.01 0.80 5.07
CA ARG A 230 -15.04 0.14 5.90
C ARG A 230 -16.01 -0.72 5.08
N ASP A 231 -16.29 -0.33 3.83
CA ASP A 231 -17.19 -1.03 2.92
C ASP A 231 -16.59 -1.18 1.52
N TYR A 232 -16.82 -2.34 0.88
CA TYR A 232 -16.33 -2.66 -0.46
C TYR A 232 -17.22 -2.12 -1.59
N LYS A 233 -18.38 -1.52 -1.25
CA LYS A 233 -19.46 -1.23 -2.21
C LYS A 233 -19.31 0.08 -3.00
N THR A 234 -18.55 1.06 -2.51
CA THR A 234 -18.54 2.45 -3.06
C THR A 234 -17.37 2.75 -3.99
N ALA A 235 -16.70 1.73 -4.53
CA ALA A 235 -15.48 1.95 -5.30
C ALA A 235 -15.68 1.71 -6.79
N VAL A 236 -15.43 2.75 -7.58
CA VAL A 236 -15.00 2.62 -8.99
C VAL A 236 -13.95 1.49 -9.07
N ASN A 237 -14.34 0.35 -9.62
CA ASN A 237 -13.47 -0.82 -9.78
C ASN A 237 -12.85 -0.90 -11.19
N THR A 238 -13.02 0.16 -11.96
CA THR A 238 -12.54 0.32 -13.33
C THR A 238 -11.03 0.51 -13.35
N ARG A 239 -10.32 -0.29 -14.15
CA ARG A 239 -8.85 -0.19 -14.31
C ARG A 239 -8.43 0.76 -15.42
N SER A 240 -9.32 0.99 -16.38
CA SER A 240 -9.09 1.87 -17.53
C SER A 240 -10.41 2.46 -18.00
N MET A 241 -10.39 3.69 -18.47
CA MET A 241 -11.54 4.33 -19.10
C MET A 241 -11.19 4.79 -20.50
N THR A 242 -12.22 5.06 -21.29
CA THR A 242 -12.10 5.68 -22.60
C THR A 242 -13.09 6.82 -22.69
N LEU A 243 -12.58 8.00 -23.02
CA LEU A 243 -13.36 9.16 -23.42
C LEU A 243 -13.50 9.12 -24.93
N GLU A 244 -14.73 9.21 -25.40
CA GLU A 244 -15.07 9.23 -26.82
C GLU A 244 -16.01 10.39 -27.07
N ASN A 245 -15.61 11.31 -27.94
CA ASN A 245 -16.41 12.46 -28.33
C ASN A 245 -17.38 12.06 -29.44
N ARG A 246 -18.65 11.89 -29.09
CA ARG A 246 -19.70 11.51 -30.05
C ARG A 246 -20.24 12.67 -30.87
N THR A 247 -19.91 13.91 -30.49
CA THR A 247 -20.40 15.14 -31.14
C THR A 247 -19.25 16.14 -31.35
N PRO A 248 -18.21 15.78 -32.14
CA PRO A 248 -17.02 16.62 -32.32
C PRO A 248 -17.32 17.97 -32.98
N GLU A 249 -18.42 18.07 -33.72
CA GLU A 249 -18.89 19.31 -34.35
C GLU A 249 -19.41 20.33 -33.33
N GLN A 250 -19.84 19.87 -32.13
CA GLN A 250 -20.53 20.69 -31.12
C GLN A 250 -19.63 21.07 -29.95
N ALA A 251 -18.77 20.16 -29.48
CA ALA A 251 -17.88 20.40 -28.36
C ALA A 251 -16.58 19.62 -28.49
N SER A 252 -15.51 20.16 -27.90
CA SER A 252 -14.25 19.44 -27.70
C SER A 252 -14.39 18.35 -26.63
N ILE A 253 -13.59 17.30 -26.80
CA ILE A 253 -13.35 16.30 -25.75
C ILE A 253 -12.68 16.95 -24.55
N VAL A 254 -12.84 16.36 -23.36
CA VAL A 254 -12.21 16.85 -22.13
C VAL A 254 -10.70 17.03 -22.32
N SER A 255 -10.17 18.18 -21.89
CA SER A 255 -8.76 18.53 -22.08
C SER A 255 -7.84 17.56 -21.35
N LYS A 256 -6.85 17.06 -22.08
CA LYS A 256 -5.79 16.19 -21.56
C LYS A 256 -4.92 16.93 -20.56
N GLU A 257 -4.67 18.22 -20.78
CA GLU A 257 -3.90 19.10 -19.91
C GLU A 257 -4.60 19.28 -18.55
N LEU A 258 -5.92 19.48 -18.54
CA LEU A 258 -6.71 19.60 -17.32
C LEU A 258 -6.76 18.28 -16.53
N LEU A 259 -6.91 17.15 -17.22
CA LEU A 259 -6.86 15.82 -16.58
C LEU A 259 -5.46 15.51 -16.03
N SER A 260 -4.41 15.90 -16.75
CA SER A 260 -3.02 15.79 -16.29
C SER A 260 -2.78 16.65 -15.04
N LEU A 261 -3.33 17.87 -15.01
CA LEU A 261 -3.29 18.76 -13.86
C LEU A 261 -3.99 18.15 -12.64
N HIS A 262 -5.22 17.65 -12.82
CA HIS A 262 -5.94 16.93 -11.76
C HIS A 262 -5.14 15.72 -11.26
N ALA A 263 -4.54 14.95 -12.17
CA ALA A 263 -3.75 13.77 -11.81
C ALA A 263 -2.55 14.11 -10.91
N ARG A 264 -1.95 15.30 -11.07
CA ARG A 264 -0.87 15.81 -10.21
C ARG A 264 -1.36 16.18 -8.81
N PHE A 265 -2.49 16.88 -8.71
CA PHE A 265 -3.08 17.25 -7.41
C PHE A 265 -3.78 16.10 -6.68
N SER A 266 -4.18 15.04 -7.39
CA SER A 266 -4.99 13.94 -6.86
C SER A 266 -4.45 13.32 -5.57
N LYS A 267 -3.13 13.12 -5.47
CA LYS A 267 -2.52 12.57 -4.25
C LYS A 267 -2.58 13.57 -3.09
N SER A 268 -2.33 14.85 -3.36
CA SER A 268 -2.49 15.92 -2.37
C SER A 268 -3.92 15.97 -1.83
N PHE A 269 -4.94 15.89 -2.69
CA PHE A 269 -6.35 15.82 -2.26
C PHE A 269 -6.59 14.62 -1.34
N ALA A 270 -6.09 13.44 -1.73
CA ALA A 270 -6.25 12.23 -0.93
C ALA A 270 -5.55 12.35 0.43
N TRP A 271 -4.37 12.98 0.50
CA TRP A 271 -3.66 13.23 1.74
C TRP A 271 -4.36 14.26 2.64
N ILE A 272 -4.97 15.31 2.08
CA ILE A 272 -5.81 16.25 2.83
C ILE A 272 -7.01 15.53 3.46
N GLY A 273 -7.67 14.64 2.72
CA GLY A 273 -8.73 13.77 3.26
C GLY A 273 -8.23 12.84 4.36
N THR A 274 -7.03 12.28 4.18
CA THR A 274 -6.39 11.38 5.15
C THR A 274 -6.03 12.11 6.44
N ALA A 275 -5.54 13.35 6.37
CA ALA A 275 -5.27 14.17 7.54
C ALA A 275 -6.51 14.40 8.41
N LYS A 276 -7.65 14.68 7.76
CA LYS A 276 -8.95 14.77 8.46
C LYS A 276 -9.33 13.44 9.12
N TYR A 277 -9.15 12.33 8.42
CA TYR A 277 -9.43 11.00 8.95
C TYR A 277 -8.58 10.67 10.18
N ILE A 278 -7.27 10.93 10.13
CA ILE A 278 -6.34 10.72 11.25
C ILE A 278 -6.76 11.56 12.47
N GLY A 279 -7.11 12.84 12.26
CA GLY A 279 -7.57 13.72 13.34
C GLY A 279 -8.86 13.23 14.03
N VAL A 280 -9.79 12.62 13.29
CA VAL A 280 -11.05 12.08 13.84
C VAL A 280 -10.85 10.75 14.59
N GLN A 281 -9.88 9.92 14.19
CA GLN A 281 -9.63 8.63 14.87
C GLN A 281 -9.00 8.78 16.27
N PHE A 282 -8.58 9.98 16.66
CA PHE A 282 -8.00 10.23 17.99
C PHE A 282 -9.02 10.11 19.12
N ASP A 283 -10.33 10.06 18.83
CA ASP A 283 -11.34 9.66 19.81
C ASP A 283 -11.35 8.13 19.99
N PRO A 284 -11.15 7.61 21.21
CA PRO A 284 -11.01 6.18 21.45
C PRO A 284 -12.36 5.47 21.24
N VAL A 285 -12.64 5.09 19.99
CA VAL A 285 -13.80 4.26 19.66
C VAL A 285 -13.62 2.89 20.30
N SER A 286 -14.68 2.49 20.97
CA SER A 286 -14.78 1.37 21.89
C SER A 286 -14.21 0.06 21.34
N ARG A 287 -13.41 -0.61 22.18
CA ARG A 287 -12.89 -1.97 21.96
C ARG A 287 -14.00 -2.87 21.42
N PRO A 288 -13.81 -3.58 20.29
CA PRO A 288 -14.68 -4.69 19.95
C PRO A 288 -14.64 -5.69 21.10
N LYS A 289 -15.80 -5.98 21.71
CA LYS A 289 -15.90 -7.04 22.72
C LYS A 289 -15.39 -8.34 22.10
N ALA A 290 -14.35 -8.92 22.69
CA ALA A 290 -13.84 -10.22 22.28
C ALA A 290 -14.99 -11.23 22.31
N LEU A 291 -15.40 -11.72 21.14
CA LEU A 291 -16.38 -12.79 21.03
C LEU A 291 -15.65 -14.13 21.15
N LEU A 292 -15.29 -14.43 22.40
CA LEU A 292 -15.32 -15.73 23.10
C LEU A 292 -14.36 -15.67 24.31
N PRO A 293 -14.81 -16.03 25.52
CA PRO A 293 -13.92 -16.23 26.67
C PRO A 293 -12.86 -17.29 26.34
N SER A 294 -11.59 -16.98 26.60
CA SER A 294 -10.44 -17.87 26.41
C SER A 294 -10.63 -19.26 27.05
N GLY A 295 -11.42 -19.36 28.12
CA GLY A 295 -11.73 -20.61 28.81
C GLY A 295 -12.58 -21.62 28.01
N LEU A 296 -13.49 -21.16 27.14
CA LEU A 296 -14.34 -22.05 26.33
C LEU A 296 -13.54 -22.73 25.20
N CYS A 297 -12.56 -22.04 24.63
CA CYS A 297 -11.66 -22.60 23.62
C CYS A 297 -10.76 -23.72 24.19
N GLY A 298 -10.33 -23.62 25.46
CA GLY A 298 -9.47 -24.63 26.08
C GLY A 298 -10.16 -25.99 26.26
N VAL A 299 -11.42 -25.98 26.71
CA VAL A 299 -12.22 -27.21 26.86
C VAL A 299 -12.57 -27.79 25.48
N PHE A 300 -13.00 -26.94 24.54
CA PHE A 300 -13.27 -27.34 23.16
C PHE A 300 -12.04 -28.00 22.51
N ARG A 301 -10.85 -27.39 22.60
CA ARG A 301 -9.60 -27.92 22.03
C ARG A 301 -9.24 -29.30 22.59
N ARG A 302 -9.58 -29.61 23.84
CA ARG A 302 -9.33 -30.92 24.45
C ARG A 302 -10.34 -31.98 24.02
N ILE A 303 -11.62 -31.63 23.92
CA ILE A 303 -12.70 -32.58 23.63
C ILE A 303 -12.85 -32.83 22.13
N TRP A 304 -12.59 -31.81 21.31
CA TRP A 304 -12.84 -31.83 19.88
C TRP A 304 -12.10 -32.94 19.11
N PRO A 305 -10.82 -33.27 19.40
CA PRO A 305 -10.11 -34.34 18.70
C PRO A 305 -10.72 -35.74 18.86
N TYR A 306 -11.49 -35.98 19.93
CA TYR A 306 -12.17 -37.26 20.17
C TYR A 306 -13.33 -37.53 19.21
N LEU A 307 -13.83 -36.49 18.52
CA LEU A 307 -14.87 -36.67 17.51
C LEU A 307 -14.28 -37.36 16.27
N PRO A 308 -15.00 -38.35 15.65
CA PRO A 308 -14.50 -39.04 14.47
C PRO A 308 -14.11 -38.08 13.34
N ARG A 309 -13.02 -38.42 12.65
CA ARG A 309 -12.43 -37.59 11.57
C ARG A 309 -13.45 -37.16 10.52
N ILE A 310 -14.32 -38.08 10.10
CA ILE A 310 -15.35 -37.84 9.08
C ILE A 310 -16.36 -36.77 9.57
N VAL A 311 -16.75 -36.84 10.84
CA VAL A 311 -17.70 -35.88 11.42
C VAL A 311 -17.07 -34.50 11.52
N ARG A 312 -15.81 -34.40 11.97
CA ARG A 312 -15.07 -33.13 12.02
C ARG A 312 -14.95 -32.50 10.63
N ALA A 313 -14.55 -33.28 9.61
CA ALA A 313 -14.46 -32.79 8.23
C ALA A 313 -15.80 -32.25 7.71
N TYR A 314 -16.90 -32.97 7.97
CA TYR A 314 -18.24 -32.53 7.59
C TYR A 314 -18.62 -31.20 8.26
N ILE A 315 -18.32 -31.05 9.55
CA ILE A 315 -18.57 -29.81 10.28
C ILE A 315 -17.75 -28.66 9.71
N TYR A 316 -16.46 -28.88 9.40
CA TYR A 316 -15.61 -27.86 8.79
C TYR A 316 -16.15 -27.40 7.45
N ASP A 317 -16.53 -28.33 6.57
CA ASP A 317 -17.11 -27.99 5.27
C ASP A 317 -18.46 -27.24 5.42
N ALA A 318 -19.26 -27.57 6.44
CA ALA A 318 -20.49 -26.83 6.77
C ALA A 318 -20.20 -25.41 7.27
N LEU A 319 -19.22 -25.24 8.16
CA LEU A 319 -18.79 -23.94 8.66
C LEU A 319 -18.21 -23.07 7.53
N VAL A 320 -17.48 -23.65 6.57
CA VAL A 320 -17.00 -22.93 5.38
C VAL A 320 -18.17 -22.35 4.60
N ARG A 321 -19.23 -23.15 4.34
CA ARG A 321 -20.43 -22.65 3.64
C ARG A 321 -21.11 -21.52 4.42
N ALA A 322 -21.20 -21.62 5.74
CA ALA A 322 -21.74 -20.56 6.59
C ALA A 322 -20.86 -19.30 6.57
N GLY A 323 -19.54 -19.48 6.69
CA GLY A 323 -18.55 -18.40 6.65
C GLY A 323 -18.57 -17.63 5.34
N LEU A 324 -18.65 -18.32 4.20
CA LEU A 324 -18.78 -17.69 2.88
C LEU A 324 -20.05 -16.85 2.76
N ARG A 325 -21.17 -17.29 3.35
CA ARG A 325 -22.42 -16.52 3.37
C ARG A 325 -22.36 -15.29 4.27
N LEU A 326 -21.70 -15.40 5.42
CA LEU A 326 -21.64 -14.32 6.42
C LEU A 326 -20.56 -13.28 6.12
N TYR A 327 -19.43 -13.71 5.58
CA TYR A 327 -18.22 -12.89 5.47
C TYR A 327 -17.68 -12.77 4.03
N GLY A 328 -18.24 -13.52 3.07
CA GLY A 328 -17.73 -13.56 1.69
C GLY A 328 -16.46 -14.40 1.54
N THR A 329 -15.86 -14.32 0.35
CA THR A 329 -14.58 -14.96 0.04
C THR A 329 -13.40 -14.21 0.65
N THR A 330 -12.33 -14.92 0.97
CA THR A 330 -11.04 -14.29 1.32
C THR A 330 -10.19 -14.11 0.06
N LEU A 331 -9.02 -13.48 0.20
CA LEU A 331 -8.04 -13.35 -0.88
C LEU A 331 -7.35 -14.67 -1.24
N SER A 332 -7.50 -15.72 -0.41
CA SER A 332 -6.94 -17.04 -0.66
C SER A 332 -8.03 -18.05 -0.96
N MET A 333 -7.76 -18.95 -1.91
CA MET A 333 -8.66 -20.06 -2.23
C MET A 333 -8.69 -21.15 -1.15
N THR A 334 -7.72 -21.13 -0.23
CA THR A 334 -7.57 -22.16 0.81
C THR A 334 -7.87 -21.64 2.21
N VAL A 335 -8.07 -20.33 2.42
CA VAL A 335 -8.28 -19.76 3.75
C VAL A 335 -9.71 -19.24 3.88
N TYR A 336 -10.40 -19.66 4.94
CA TYR A 336 -11.81 -19.34 5.17
C TYR A 336 -12.00 -18.74 6.56
N ARG A 337 -12.68 -17.60 6.62
CA ARG A 337 -13.17 -17.03 7.88
C ARG A 337 -14.44 -17.78 8.29
N LEU A 338 -14.43 -18.33 9.49
CA LEU A 338 -15.55 -19.11 10.03
C LEU A 338 -16.30 -18.32 11.12
N PRO A 339 -17.54 -18.70 11.44
CA PRO A 339 -18.22 -18.23 12.64
C PRO A 339 -17.41 -18.51 13.92
N PHE A 340 -17.80 -17.89 15.04
CA PHE A 340 -17.18 -18.11 16.36
C PHE A 340 -15.71 -17.67 16.45
N GLY A 341 -15.28 -16.72 15.62
CA GLY A 341 -13.91 -16.23 15.66
C GLY A 341 -12.88 -17.31 15.29
N LEU A 342 -13.19 -18.14 14.31
CA LEU A 342 -12.31 -19.19 13.82
C LEU A 342 -11.84 -18.90 12.39
N TYR A 343 -10.69 -19.45 12.04
CA TYR A 343 -10.17 -19.53 10.69
C TYR A 343 -9.86 -20.98 10.35
N LEU A 344 -10.10 -21.35 9.10
CA LEU A 344 -9.79 -22.67 8.58
C LEU A 344 -8.97 -22.54 7.32
N ARG A 345 -7.80 -23.17 7.29
CA ARG A 345 -7.13 -23.52 6.04
C ARG A 345 -7.69 -24.86 5.57
N ARG A 346 -8.18 -24.92 4.34
CA ARG A 346 -8.71 -26.11 3.67
C ARG A 346 -8.13 -26.16 2.27
N GLY A 347 -7.38 -27.22 1.98
CA GLY A 347 -6.70 -27.36 0.71
C GLY A 347 -6.49 -28.81 0.32
N SER A 348 -5.69 -29.05 -0.73
CA SER A 348 -5.43 -30.42 -1.21
C SER A 348 -4.73 -31.27 -0.13
N PRO A 349 -4.81 -32.61 -0.19
CA PRO A 349 -4.13 -33.47 0.77
C PRO A 349 -2.61 -33.27 0.80
N ARG A 350 -2.01 -32.79 -0.30
CA ARG A 350 -0.57 -32.48 -0.40
C ARG A 350 -0.12 -31.35 0.54
N LEU A 351 -1.04 -30.53 1.05
CA LEU A 351 -0.73 -29.47 2.02
C LEU A 351 -0.75 -29.97 3.47
N ALA A 352 -1.05 -31.25 3.72
CA ALA A 352 -1.16 -31.79 5.08
C ALA A 352 0.16 -31.65 5.87
N SER A 353 1.32 -31.88 5.25
CA SER A 353 2.62 -31.69 5.92
C SER A 353 2.82 -30.22 6.32
N LYS A 354 2.54 -29.27 5.42
CA LYS A 354 2.59 -27.83 5.72
C LYS A 354 1.67 -27.42 6.87
N TYR A 355 0.45 -27.93 6.90
CA TYR A 355 -0.51 -27.65 7.98
C TYR A 355 -0.08 -28.23 9.33
N ARG A 356 0.60 -29.39 9.35
CA ARG A 356 1.19 -29.94 10.58
C ARG A 356 2.36 -29.09 11.08
N VAL A 357 3.22 -28.63 10.17
CA VAL A 357 4.34 -27.72 10.49
C VAL A 357 3.82 -26.41 11.04
N GLU A 358 2.87 -25.75 10.37
CA GLU A 358 2.27 -24.49 10.85
C GLU A 358 1.59 -24.69 12.23
N ALA A 359 0.86 -25.79 12.43
CA ALA A 359 0.27 -26.09 13.73
C ALA A 359 1.31 -26.32 14.82
N ASN A 360 2.42 -27.00 14.52
CA ASN A 360 3.53 -27.20 15.44
C ASN A 360 4.18 -25.85 15.80
N THR A 361 4.45 -25.01 14.81
CA THR A 361 4.97 -23.65 15.01
C THR A 361 4.06 -22.84 15.93
N LEU A 362 2.75 -22.81 15.65
CA LEU A 362 1.78 -22.06 16.48
C LEU A 362 1.74 -22.58 17.93
N GLN A 363 1.90 -23.89 18.14
CA GLN A 363 2.00 -24.47 19.49
C GLN A 363 3.30 -24.08 20.19
N MET A 364 4.41 -24.01 19.46
CA MET A 364 5.70 -23.59 20.01
C MET A 364 5.66 -22.11 20.41
N VAL A 365 5.17 -21.24 19.53
CA VAL A 365 4.96 -19.81 19.80
C VAL A 365 4.01 -19.62 20.99
N GLU A 366 2.92 -20.39 21.08
CA GLU A 366 1.99 -20.34 22.22
C GLU A 366 2.63 -20.66 23.57
N LYS A 367 3.60 -21.57 23.60
CA LYS A 367 4.22 -22.04 24.85
C LYS A 367 5.44 -21.23 25.27
N LEU A 368 6.20 -20.72 24.31
CA LEU A 368 7.53 -20.18 24.55
C LEU A 368 7.61 -18.66 24.42
N THR A 369 6.57 -18.00 23.90
CA THR A 369 6.55 -16.55 23.71
C THR A 369 5.21 -15.94 24.12
N ASN A 370 5.18 -14.62 24.26
CA ASN A 370 3.98 -13.81 24.45
C ASN A 370 3.47 -13.23 23.12
N ILE A 371 3.98 -13.72 21.99
CA ILE A 371 3.58 -13.24 20.68
C ILE A 371 2.08 -13.52 20.47
N PRO A 372 1.26 -12.51 20.17
CA PRO A 372 -0.13 -12.73 19.84
C PRO A 372 -0.22 -13.41 18.48
N ALA A 373 -0.42 -14.73 18.47
CA ALA A 373 -0.54 -15.54 17.26
C ALA A 373 -1.83 -16.38 17.30
N PRO A 374 -2.32 -16.87 16.14
CA PRO A 374 -3.41 -17.84 16.12
C PRO A 374 -3.10 -19.06 17.00
N ARG A 375 -4.12 -19.61 17.66
CA ARG A 375 -3.98 -20.89 18.38
C ARG A 375 -4.42 -22.01 17.47
N ALA A 376 -3.51 -22.94 17.16
CA ALA A 376 -3.85 -24.13 16.39
C ALA A 376 -4.75 -25.05 17.22
N ILE A 377 -5.98 -25.28 16.75
CA ILE A 377 -6.99 -26.11 17.44
C ILE A 377 -6.93 -27.54 16.94
N ASP A 378 -6.87 -27.74 15.63
CA ASP A 378 -6.93 -29.08 15.03
C ASP A 378 -6.25 -29.13 13.67
N VAL A 379 -5.61 -30.26 13.38
CA VAL A 379 -5.09 -30.62 12.05
C VAL A 379 -5.74 -31.92 11.64
N LEU A 380 -6.37 -31.92 10.48
CA LEU A 380 -7.12 -33.06 9.98
C LEU A 380 -6.76 -33.34 8.53
N GLU A 381 -6.65 -34.61 8.20
CA GLU A 381 -6.44 -35.08 6.83
C GLU A 381 -7.51 -36.10 6.45
N THR A 382 -8.01 -35.94 5.24
CA THR A 382 -8.96 -36.84 4.59
C THR A 382 -8.43 -37.18 3.20
N ARG A 383 -9.07 -38.14 2.52
CA ARG A 383 -8.72 -38.50 1.13
C ARG A 383 -8.77 -37.31 0.16
N HIS A 384 -9.62 -36.31 0.42
CA HIS A 384 -9.90 -35.21 -0.51
C HIS A 384 -9.30 -33.88 -0.08
N PHE A 385 -9.16 -33.65 1.22
CA PHE A 385 -8.71 -32.37 1.76
C PHE A 385 -7.84 -32.53 3.01
N SER A 386 -6.94 -31.58 3.19
CA SER A 386 -6.27 -31.30 4.44
C SER A 386 -6.86 -30.04 5.09
N TYR A 387 -6.82 -29.98 6.41
CA TYR A 387 -7.44 -28.93 7.21
C TYR A 387 -6.52 -28.48 8.34
N LEU A 388 -6.45 -27.18 8.58
CA LEU A 388 -5.89 -26.56 9.78
C LEU A 388 -6.91 -25.58 10.35
N LEU A 389 -7.49 -25.92 11.50
CA LEU A 389 -8.40 -25.06 12.25
C LEU A 389 -7.62 -24.26 13.29
N MET A 390 -7.83 -22.95 13.31
CA MET A 390 -7.16 -22.03 14.23
C MET A 390 -8.09 -20.93 14.73
N THR A 391 -7.72 -20.27 15.82
CA THR A 391 -8.45 -19.09 16.31
C THR A 391 -8.17 -17.87 15.44
N ARG A 392 -9.14 -16.99 15.32
CA ARG A 392 -8.96 -15.64 14.78
C ARG A 392 -8.16 -14.79 15.76
N VAL A 393 -7.28 -13.96 15.20
CA VAL A 393 -6.60 -12.88 15.91
C VAL A 393 -7.34 -11.55 15.62
N PRO A 394 -7.53 -10.66 16.61
CA PRO A 394 -8.13 -9.34 16.39
C PRO A 394 -7.18 -8.40 15.61
N GLY A 395 -7.70 -7.23 15.24
CA GLY A 395 -6.93 -6.22 14.50
C GLY A 395 -7.13 -6.26 12.98
N ARG A 396 -6.38 -5.38 12.30
CA ARG A 396 -6.35 -5.27 10.83
C ARG A 396 -4.90 -5.27 10.36
N PRO A 397 -4.61 -5.77 9.14
CA PRO A 397 -3.25 -5.77 8.63
C PRO A 397 -2.66 -4.35 8.54
N ILE A 398 -1.43 -4.17 9.03
CA ILE A 398 -0.72 -2.87 9.02
C ILE A 398 -0.63 -2.33 7.59
N GLY A 399 -0.46 -3.20 6.58
CA GLY A 399 -0.40 -2.78 5.17
C GLY A 399 -1.63 -2.04 4.67
N GLN A 400 -2.79 -2.19 5.32
CA GLN A 400 -4.02 -1.46 4.97
C GLN A 400 -4.14 -0.11 5.69
N MET A 401 -3.30 0.15 6.70
CA MET A 401 -3.39 1.31 7.57
C MET A 401 -2.10 2.11 7.66
N VAL A 402 -0.97 1.61 7.14
CA VAL A 402 0.35 2.23 7.31
C VAL A 402 0.35 3.70 6.89
N ASP A 403 -0.38 4.07 5.83
CA ASP A 403 -0.48 5.46 5.36
C ASP A 403 -1.37 6.33 6.28
N SER A 404 -2.32 5.72 6.99
CA SER A 404 -3.20 6.39 7.96
C SER A 404 -2.73 6.31 9.41
N MET A 405 -1.61 5.63 9.70
CA MET A 405 -1.05 5.57 11.05
C MET A 405 -0.25 6.84 11.35
N THR A 406 -0.35 7.35 12.58
CA THR A 406 0.53 8.43 13.06
C THR A 406 1.95 7.93 13.27
N ASP A 407 2.88 8.86 13.49
CA ASP A 407 4.28 8.49 13.77
C ASP A 407 4.39 7.72 15.09
N GLU A 408 3.66 8.14 16.12
CA GLU A 408 3.63 7.49 17.43
C GLU A 408 3.05 6.07 17.33
N GLN A 409 2.04 5.87 16.46
CA GLN A 409 1.46 4.55 16.23
C GLN A 409 2.43 3.60 15.51
N ILE A 410 3.21 4.11 14.56
CA ILE A 410 4.26 3.34 13.89
C ILE A 410 5.37 3.01 14.88
N GLU A 411 5.86 4.00 15.63
CA GLU A 411 6.90 3.83 16.66
C GLU A 411 6.46 2.80 17.72
N GLN A 412 5.21 2.85 18.19
CA GLN A 412 4.68 1.87 19.14
C GLN A 412 4.63 0.44 18.55
N ALA A 413 4.26 0.30 17.27
CA ALA A 413 4.22 -0.99 16.61
C ALA A 413 5.63 -1.54 16.34
N VAL A 414 6.60 -0.68 16.06
CA VAL A 414 8.03 -1.03 15.96
C VAL A 414 8.54 -1.56 17.30
N VAL A 415 8.24 -0.88 18.41
CA VAL A 415 8.60 -1.33 19.77
C VAL A 415 8.00 -2.71 20.07
N ASP A 416 6.71 -2.90 19.76
CA ASP A 416 6.05 -4.19 19.93
C ASP A 416 6.75 -5.29 19.11
N LEU A 417 7.08 -5.03 17.83
CA LEU A 417 7.71 -6.02 16.98
C LEU A 417 9.15 -6.34 17.41
N LYS A 418 9.94 -5.34 17.83
CA LYS A 418 11.29 -5.56 18.39
C LYS A 418 11.25 -6.55 19.57
N ARG A 419 10.30 -6.35 20.48
CA ARG A 419 10.09 -7.27 21.61
C ARG A 419 9.72 -8.68 21.10
N TYR A 420 8.75 -8.80 20.20
CA TYR A 420 8.32 -10.11 19.70
C TYR A 420 9.41 -10.85 18.92
N ILE A 421 10.22 -10.16 18.12
CA ILE A 421 11.38 -10.77 17.45
C ILE A 421 12.41 -11.22 18.46
N SER A 422 12.69 -10.42 19.50
CA SER A 422 13.59 -10.85 20.58
C SER A 422 13.10 -12.11 21.28
N GLU A 423 11.81 -12.19 21.62
CA GLU A 423 11.20 -13.41 22.16
C GLU A 423 11.31 -14.60 21.20
N LEU A 424 11.07 -14.37 19.90
CA LEU A 424 11.15 -15.41 18.88
C LEU A 424 12.57 -15.96 18.72
N ARG A 425 13.57 -15.08 18.68
CA ARG A 425 15.00 -15.45 18.56
C ARG A 425 15.52 -16.18 19.81
N ASN A 426 14.90 -15.96 20.96
CA ASN A 426 15.22 -16.62 22.22
C ASN A 426 14.56 -18.01 22.39
N ILE A 427 13.77 -18.47 21.42
CA ILE A 427 13.28 -19.85 21.42
C ILE A 427 14.48 -20.81 21.43
N PRO A 428 14.56 -21.76 22.39
CA PRO A 428 15.71 -22.66 22.48
C PRO A 428 15.86 -23.53 21.23
N LYS A 429 17.08 -23.55 20.67
CA LYS A 429 17.45 -24.45 19.57
C LYS A 429 17.37 -25.90 20.04
N ASN A 430 16.91 -26.79 19.17
CA ASN A 430 17.01 -28.21 19.44
C ASN A 430 18.45 -28.69 19.21
N THR A 431 19.24 -28.80 20.28
CA THR A 431 20.66 -29.18 20.21
C THR A 431 20.90 -30.61 19.75
N THR A 432 19.87 -31.46 19.67
CA THR A 432 19.99 -32.83 19.15
C THR A 432 19.71 -32.94 17.66
N SER A 433 19.28 -31.86 17.00
CA SER A 433 19.07 -31.85 15.54
C SER A 433 20.40 -31.74 14.81
N GLU A 434 20.61 -32.59 13.81
CA GLU A 434 21.74 -32.46 12.86
C GLU A 434 21.59 -31.22 11.98
N PHE A 435 20.34 -30.86 11.66
CA PHE A 435 20.02 -29.73 10.79
C PHE A 435 19.87 -28.45 11.60
N GLN A 436 20.67 -27.43 11.27
CA GLN A 436 20.58 -26.10 11.84
C GLN A 436 19.54 -25.25 11.12
N ILE A 437 19.43 -25.35 9.80
CA ILE A 437 18.48 -24.59 8.98
C ILE A 437 17.38 -25.53 8.51
N CYS A 438 16.20 -25.42 9.11
CA CYS A 438 15.07 -26.33 8.93
C CYS A 438 13.76 -25.71 9.43
N ASN A 439 12.61 -26.33 9.15
CA ASN A 439 11.34 -25.88 9.73
C ASN A 439 11.21 -26.22 11.23
N SER A 440 10.11 -25.81 11.86
CA SER A 440 9.84 -26.04 13.30
C SER A 440 9.83 -27.51 13.73
N MET A 441 9.62 -28.45 12.81
CA MET A 441 9.64 -29.89 13.05
C MET A 441 10.97 -30.57 12.67
N GLY A 442 11.99 -29.80 12.25
CA GLY A 442 13.26 -30.36 11.74
C GLY A 442 13.20 -30.89 10.29
N GLY A 443 12.11 -30.60 9.58
CA GLY A 443 11.94 -30.92 8.14
C GLY A 443 12.45 -29.82 7.22
N GLY A 444 12.18 -29.94 5.92
CA GLY A 444 12.56 -28.94 4.92
C GLY A 444 11.97 -27.55 5.19
N ILE A 445 12.74 -26.50 4.90
CA ILE A 445 12.32 -25.10 4.98
C ILE A 445 11.25 -24.80 3.93
N LEU A 446 10.42 -23.77 4.17
CA LEU A 446 9.52 -23.20 3.16
C LEU A 446 9.84 -21.72 3.00
N ASP A 447 10.25 -21.32 1.81
CA ASP A 447 10.57 -19.93 1.50
C ASP A 447 10.23 -19.61 0.04
N TRP A 448 9.25 -18.72 -0.18
CA TRP A 448 8.77 -18.34 -1.51
C TRP A 448 9.81 -17.64 -2.40
N ARG A 449 10.93 -17.18 -1.83
CA ARG A 449 12.06 -16.63 -2.59
C ARG A 449 12.91 -17.75 -3.21
N ILE A 450 12.88 -18.94 -2.64
CA ILE A 450 13.58 -20.14 -3.14
C ILE A 450 12.56 -20.97 -3.93
N PRO A 451 12.64 -21.03 -5.27
CA PRO A 451 11.58 -21.59 -6.11
C PRO A 451 11.17 -23.04 -5.79
N ASP A 452 12.11 -23.87 -5.35
CA ASP A 452 11.90 -25.29 -5.04
C ASP A 452 11.86 -25.59 -3.53
N SER A 453 11.67 -24.58 -2.68
CA SER A 453 11.53 -24.76 -1.21
C SER A 453 10.33 -25.59 -0.78
N GLN A 454 9.42 -25.92 -1.68
CA GLN A 454 8.30 -26.81 -1.35
C GLN A 454 8.70 -28.28 -1.19
N ARG A 455 9.97 -28.63 -1.47
CA ARG A 455 10.53 -29.97 -1.27
C ARG A 455 10.68 -30.27 0.23
N GLU A 456 10.25 -31.45 0.65
CA GLU A 456 10.26 -31.83 2.08
C GLU A 456 11.68 -32.03 2.63
N GLU A 457 12.66 -32.21 1.74
CA GLU A 457 14.05 -32.51 2.05
C GLU A 457 14.97 -31.28 2.11
N LEU A 458 14.48 -30.07 1.78
CA LEU A 458 15.34 -28.89 1.68
C LEU A 458 15.70 -28.35 3.07
N ARG A 459 16.77 -28.85 3.67
CA ARG A 459 17.28 -28.48 5.00
C ARG A 459 18.79 -28.63 5.04
N PHE A 460 19.45 -27.90 5.94
CA PHE A 460 20.90 -27.77 5.92
C PHE A 460 21.50 -27.94 7.31
N SER A 461 22.64 -28.62 7.36
CA SER A 461 23.37 -28.87 8.61
C SER A 461 24.17 -27.64 9.04
N THR A 462 24.55 -26.78 8.09
CA THR A 462 25.28 -25.54 8.36
C THR A 462 24.79 -24.38 7.48
N GLU A 463 25.08 -23.15 7.93
CA GLU A 463 24.88 -21.94 7.11
C GLU A 463 25.69 -21.98 5.81
N SER A 464 26.89 -22.56 5.81
CA SER A 464 27.73 -22.65 4.62
C SER A 464 27.09 -23.51 3.52
N GLU A 465 26.45 -24.62 3.89
CA GLU A 465 25.70 -25.46 2.94
C GLU A 465 24.51 -24.70 2.35
N PHE A 466 23.81 -23.93 3.19
CA PHE A 466 22.71 -23.08 2.74
C PHE A 466 23.17 -21.99 1.78
N ASN A 467 24.23 -21.24 2.12
CA ASN A 467 24.82 -20.19 1.27
C ASN A 467 25.36 -20.76 -0.06
N LYS A 468 25.95 -21.97 -0.03
CA LYS A 468 26.37 -22.68 -1.24
C LYS A 468 25.17 -23.01 -2.13
N TYR A 469 24.08 -23.50 -1.54
CA TYR A 469 22.86 -23.82 -2.27
C TYR A 469 22.24 -22.56 -2.91
N LEU A 470 22.14 -21.45 -2.17
CA LEU A 470 21.63 -20.18 -2.69
C LEU A 470 22.44 -19.67 -3.89
N THR A 471 23.74 -19.96 -3.91
CA THR A 471 24.62 -19.49 -4.98
C THR A 471 24.87 -20.51 -6.09
N ASP A 472 24.44 -21.76 -5.92
CA ASP A 472 24.66 -22.87 -6.86
C ASP A 472 24.33 -22.53 -8.32
N PRO A 473 23.23 -21.80 -8.62
CA PRO A 473 22.90 -21.44 -10.00
C PRO A 473 23.84 -20.43 -10.66
N PHE A 474 24.71 -19.74 -9.90
CA PHE A 474 25.48 -18.59 -10.41
C PHE A 474 26.96 -18.90 -10.65
N ARG A 475 27.58 -18.06 -11.49
CA ARG A 475 29.03 -18.08 -11.79
C ARG A 475 29.85 -17.55 -10.61
N ASP A 476 31.14 -17.89 -10.60
CA ASP A 476 32.08 -17.52 -9.53
C ASP A 476 32.16 -16.02 -9.23
N GLU A 477 31.97 -15.16 -10.23
CA GLU A 477 31.93 -13.71 -10.05
C GLU A 477 30.81 -13.27 -9.10
N ILE A 478 29.62 -13.86 -9.23
CA ILE A 478 28.48 -13.57 -8.35
C ILE A 478 28.73 -14.16 -6.96
N ARG A 479 29.33 -15.36 -6.88
CA ARG A 479 29.71 -15.98 -5.60
C ARG A 479 30.71 -15.11 -4.82
N LYS A 480 31.72 -14.56 -5.50
CA LYS A 480 32.70 -13.63 -4.91
C LYS A 480 32.05 -12.35 -4.39
N ARG A 481 31.04 -11.83 -5.11
CA ARG A 481 30.26 -10.67 -4.64
C ARG A 481 29.39 -11.01 -3.43
N ALA A 482 28.82 -12.22 -3.39
CA ALA A 482 28.03 -12.70 -2.26
C ALA A 482 28.85 -12.97 -0.99
N ALA A 483 30.16 -13.19 -1.12
CA ALA A 483 31.08 -13.47 -0.01
C ALA A 483 31.07 -12.39 1.09
N VAL A 484 30.79 -11.13 0.73
CA VAL A 484 30.65 -10.01 1.70
C VAL A 484 29.60 -10.32 2.77
N SER A 485 28.55 -11.06 2.42
CA SER A 485 27.54 -11.57 3.34
C SER A 485 27.85 -13.00 3.78
N HIS A 486 28.20 -13.88 2.84
CA HIS A 486 28.29 -15.32 3.11
C HIS A 486 29.51 -15.77 3.93
N ASP A 487 30.55 -14.93 4.03
CA ASP A 487 31.73 -15.18 4.88
C ASP A 487 31.54 -14.64 6.30
N VAL A 488 30.47 -13.89 6.55
CA VAL A 488 30.07 -13.47 7.90
C VAL A 488 29.35 -14.62 8.58
N ARG A 489 29.73 -14.92 9.82
CA ARG A 489 29.06 -15.93 10.63
C ARG A 489 27.83 -15.33 11.29
N HIS A 490 26.67 -15.92 11.03
CA HIS A 490 25.42 -15.48 11.66
C HIS A 490 24.95 -16.48 12.72
N GLU A 491 24.19 -15.97 13.69
CA GLU A 491 23.45 -16.83 14.59
C GLU A 491 22.22 -17.41 13.88
N ILE A 492 22.06 -18.73 13.94
CA ILE A 492 20.86 -19.40 13.43
C ILE A 492 19.76 -19.31 14.49
N VAL A 493 18.70 -18.56 14.22
CA VAL A 493 17.62 -18.27 15.17
C VAL A 493 16.27 -18.71 14.60
N PHE A 494 15.26 -18.84 15.45
CA PHE A 494 13.90 -19.09 14.96
C PHE A 494 13.32 -17.79 14.39
N THR A 495 12.86 -17.84 13.15
CA THR A 495 12.29 -16.72 12.39
C THR A 495 10.88 -17.05 11.94
N HIS A 496 10.08 -16.01 11.65
CA HIS A 496 8.77 -16.17 11.05
C HIS A 496 8.88 -16.42 9.54
N GLY A 497 9.85 -15.80 8.86
CA GLY A 497 10.17 -16.04 7.44
C GLY A 497 9.21 -15.38 6.44
N ASP A 498 8.23 -14.61 6.93
CA ASP A 498 7.28 -13.84 6.10
C ASP A 498 6.64 -12.66 6.87
N LEU A 499 7.46 -11.91 7.64
CA LEU A 499 7.03 -10.68 8.32
C LEU A 499 6.82 -9.54 7.32
N ASN A 500 5.65 -9.53 6.71
CA ASN A 500 5.22 -8.48 5.79
C ASN A 500 3.97 -7.75 6.35
N PRO A 501 3.57 -6.61 5.75
CA PRO A 501 2.45 -5.79 6.22
C PRO A 501 1.07 -6.48 6.22
N ARG A 502 0.86 -7.57 5.46
CA ARG A 502 -0.41 -8.32 5.45
C ARG A 502 -0.50 -9.29 6.63
N ASN A 503 0.64 -9.68 7.20
CA ASN A 503 0.76 -10.71 8.24
C ASN A 503 0.86 -10.14 9.66
N ILE A 504 1.07 -8.83 9.81
CA ILE A 504 1.07 -8.14 11.10
C ILE A 504 -0.24 -7.37 11.25
N LEU A 505 -1.03 -7.76 12.25
CA LEU A 505 -2.30 -7.13 12.61
C LEU A 505 -2.07 -6.13 13.74
N ALA A 506 -2.59 -4.92 13.58
CA ALA A 506 -2.53 -3.88 14.58
C ALA A 506 -3.89 -3.21 14.81
N GLU A 507 -4.00 -2.57 15.97
CA GLU A 507 -5.10 -1.68 16.32
C GLU A 507 -4.54 -0.56 17.19
N ASN A 508 -4.76 0.70 16.77
CA ASN A 508 -4.30 1.90 17.48
C ASN A 508 -2.78 1.87 17.80
N GLY A 509 -1.96 1.49 16.83
CA GLY A 509 -0.50 1.42 16.98
C GLY A 509 0.03 0.22 17.76
N LYS A 510 -0.83 -0.63 18.32
CA LYS A 510 -0.39 -1.85 19.02
C LYS A 510 -0.55 -3.07 18.15
N ILE A 511 0.47 -3.93 18.13
CA ILE A 511 0.38 -5.21 17.43
C ILE A 511 -0.56 -6.13 18.23
N THR A 512 -1.65 -6.50 17.57
CA THR A 512 -2.72 -7.36 18.12
C THR A 512 -2.61 -8.80 17.62
N GLY A 513 -1.82 -9.04 16.56
CA GLY A 513 -1.14 -10.29 16.37
C GLY A 513 -0.45 -10.51 15.04
N ILE A 514 0.27 -11.62 14.95
CA ILE A 514 1.11 -12.02 13.84
C ILE A 514 0.56 -13.34 13.31
N VAL A 515 0.27 -13.40 12.02
CA VAL A 515 -0.38 -14.55 11.34
C VAL A 515 0.49 -15.06 10.20
N ASP A 516 0.11 -16.22 9.64
CA ASP A 516 0.79 -16.84 8.49
C ASP A 516 2.17 -17.44 8.81
N TRP A 517 2.19 -18.38 9.76
CA TRP A 517 3.42 -18.99 10.32
C TRP A 517 3.94 -20.19 9.52
N GLU A 518 3.51 -20.38 8.28
CA GLU A 518 3.87 -21.57 7.48
C GLU A 518 5.33 -21.55 6.99
N ASN A 519 5.93 -20.36 6.88
CA ASN A 519 7.33 -20.18 6.48
C ASN A 519 8.29 -20.17 7.68
N ALA A 520 7.78 -20.29 8.91
CA ALA A 520 8.60 -20.16 10.10
C ALA A 520 9.56 -21.34 10.25
N GLY A 521 10.79 -21.04 10.67
CA GLY A 521 11.85 -22.02 10.76
C GLY A 521 13.11 -21.45 11.40
N TRP A 522 14.15 -22.26 11.41
CA TRP A 522 15.49 -21.89 11.83
C TRP A 522 16.27 -21.35 10.64
N PHE A 523 16.72 -20.10 10.72
CA PHE A 523 17.44 -19.40 9.65
C PHE A 523 18.52 -18.49 10.23
N PRO A 524 19.51 -18.05 9.43
CA PRO A 524 20.39 -16.96 9.80
C PRO A 524 19.60 -15.72 10.25
N GLU A 525 20.05 -15.04 11.29
CA GLU A 525 19.31 -13.92 11.89
C GLU A 525 19.02 -12.75 10.94
N TYR A 526 19.84 -12.55 9.90
CA TYR A 526 19.60 -11.55 8.84
C TYR A 526 18.41 -11.89 7.94
N TRP A 527 18.01 -13.18 7.86
CA TRP A 527 17.05 -13.68 6.87
C TRP A 527 15.69 -13.01 7.00
N GLU A 528 15.23 -12.76 8.24
CA GLU A 528 13.96 -12.08 8.51
C GLU A 528 13.93 -10.65 7.93
N TYR A 529 15.06 -9.93 8.04
CA TYR A 529 15.19 -8.57 7.53
C TYR A 529 15.20 -8.54 5.99
N THR A 530 15.98 -9.40 5.36
CA THR A 530 16.07 -9.44 3.89
C THR A 530 14.76 -9.91 3.26
N LYS A 531 14.05 -10.83 3.92
CA LYS A 531 12.71 -11.27 3.53
C LYS A 531 11.64 -10.19 3.63
N ALA A 532 11.69 -9.35 4.67
CA ALA A 532 10.77 -8.24 4.82
C ALA A 532 10.89 -7.23 3.66
N HIS A 533 12.13 -6.95 3.21
CA HIS A 533 12.40 -6.12 2.03
C HIS A 533 12.01 -6.80 0.71
N TYR A 534 12.29 -8.10 0.56
CA TYR A 534 11.96 -8.86 -0.66
C TYR A 534 10.45 -8.86 -0.92
N THR A 535 9.64 -9.07 0.12
CA THR A 535 8.20 -9.30 -0.02
C THR A 535 7.43 -8.02 -0.38
N VAL A 536 7.88 -6.85 0.10
CA VAL A 536 7.21 -5.57 -0.14
C VAL A 536 8.22 -4.49 -0.50
N ARG A 537 8.52 -4.38 -1.80
CA ARG A 537 9.45 -3.34 -2.30
C ARG A 537 8.83 -1.95 -2.43
N SER A 538 7.52 -1.86 -2.67
CA SER A 538 6.84 -0.61 -3.07
C SER A 538 6.28 0.25 -1.94
N LEU A 539 6.20 -0.28 -0.72
CA LEU A 539 5.63 0.42 0.43
C LEU A 539 6.75 1.07 1.26
N ILE A 540 7.21 2.21 0.78
CA ILE A 540 8.46 2.82 1.26
C ILE A 540 8.37 3.27 2.73
N ARG A 541 7.20 3.78 3.17
CA ARG A 541 6.97 4.09 4.59
C ARG A 541 7.09 2.87 5.49
N TRP A 542 6.61 1.70 5.04
CA TRP A 542 6.79 0.44 5.76
C TRP A 542 8.27 0.06 5.85
N LEU A 543 9.04 0.18 4.77
CA LEU A 543 10.45 -0.19 4.81
C LEU A 543 11.25 0.74 5.73
N ALA A 544 11.17 2.05 5.52
CA ALA A 544 11.99 3.02 6.24
C ALA A 544 11.56 3.26 7.69
N ASP A 545 10.26 3.45 7.94
CA ASP A 545 9.76 3.80 9.28
C ASP A 545 9.44 2.58 10.14
N PHE A 546 9.40 1.37 9.55
CA PHE A 546 9.06 0.14 10.26
C PHE A 546 10.16 -0.91 10.19
N VAL A 547 10.45 -1.47 9.01
CA VAL A 547 11.39 -2.59 8.87
C VAL A 547 12.81 -2.19 9.28
N ASP A 548 13.31 -1.09 8.73
CA ASP A 548 14.67 -0.61 8.99
C ASP A 548 14.85 -0.15 10.43
N GLN A 549 13.78 0.27 11.09
CA GLN A 549 13.79 0.62 12.51
C GLN A 549 13.79 -0.62 13.40
N VAL A 550 13.13 -1.71 12.99
CA VAL A 550 13.11 -2.98 13.72
C VAL A 550 14.47 -3.69 13.63
N PHE A 551 15.12 -3.62 12.46
CA PHE A 551 16.40 -4.26 12.18
C PHE A 551 17.49 -3.22 11.87
N GLU A 552 18.30 -2.89 12.87
CA GLU A 552 19.35 -1.86 12.78
C GLU A 552 20.60 -2.30 11.98
N GLY A 553 20.66 -3.57 11.52
CA GLY A 553 21.82 -4.13 10.81
C GLY A 553 21.48 -4.80 9.47
N TYR A 554 22.42 -5.63 9.00
CA TYR A 554 22.28 -6.53 7.87
C TYR A 554 22.15 -5.90 6.46
N ARG A 555 22.77 -4.73 6.26
CA ARG A 555 22.65 -3.98 5.00
C ARG A 555 23.42 -4.62 3.85
N ASP A 556 24.57 -5.22 4.12
CA ASP A 556 25.39 -5.91 3.12
C ASP A 556 24.72 -7.22 2.68
N GLU A 557 24.15 -7.95 3.63
CA GLU A 557 23.33 -9.14 3.44
C GLU A 557 22.12 -8.79 2.58
N LEU A 558 21.38 -7.71 2.89
CA LEU A 558 20.29 -7.26 2.04
C LEU A 558 20.75 -6.91 0.62
N HIS A 559 21.91 -6.29 0.45
CA HIS A 559 22.46 -5.98 -0.88
C HIS A 559 22.73 -7.27 -1.67
N VAL A 560 23.37 -8.26 -1.04
CA VAL A 560 23.64 -9.57 -1.64
C VAL A 560 22.33 -10.29 -1.98
N GLU A 561 21.39 -10.36 -1.03
CA GLU A 561 20.13 -11.07 -1.23
C GLU A 561 19.28 -10.44 -2.35
N ASN A 562 19.27 -9.12 -2.45
CA ASN A 562 18.63 -8.41 -3.56
C ASN A 562 19.32 -8.72 -4.89
N MET A 563 20.65 -8.65 -4.95
CA MET A 563 21.42 -9.00 -6.15
C MET A 563 21.09 -10.43 -6.63
N LEU A 564 21.10 -11.41 -5.73
CA LEU A 564 20.78 -12.81 -6.08
C LEU A 564 19.34 -12.95 -6.58
N SER A 565 18.39 -12.26 -5.92
CA SER A 565 16.97 -12.30 -6.31
C SER A 565 16.72 -11.67 -7.68
N ASP A 566 17.32 -10.51 -7.95
CA ASP A 566 17.11 -9.78 -9.19
C ASP A 566 17.68 -10.54 -10.39
N LEU A 567 18.74 -11.33 -10.19
CA LEU A 567 19.33 -12.21 -11.21
C LEU A 567 18.48 -13.46 -11.52
N LEU A 568 17.69 -13.95 -10.57
CA LEU A 568 16.78 -15.08 -10.81
C LEU A 568 15.49 -14.67 -11.54
N GLY A 569 15.27 -13.37 -11.70
CA GLY A 569 14.12 -12.79 -12.39
C GLY A 569 12.93 -12.52 -11.47
N PRO A 570 11.97 -11.69 -11.91
CA PRO A 570 10.71 -11.50 -11.20
C PRO A 570 9.87 -12.76 -11.39
N PHE A 571 9.81 -13.63 -10.38
CA PHE A 571 8.79 -14.68 -10.33
C PHE A 571 7.44 -14.09 -9.92
#